data_AF-A0ABD3F304-F1
#
_entry.id   AF-A0ABD3F304-F1
#
_cell.length_a   1.000
_cell.length_b   1.000
_cell.length_c   1.000
_cell.angle_alpha   90.00
_cell.angle_beta   90.00
_cell.angle_gamma   90.00
#
_symmetry.space_group_name_H-M   'P 1'
#
loop_
_entity.id
_entity.type
_entity.pdbx_description
1 polymer ?
#
loop_
_entity_poly.entity_id
_entity_poly.type
_entity_poly.pdbx_seq_one_letter_code
_entity_poly.pdbx_strand_id
1 'polypeptide(L)'
;MTGRKDTPYCTAADRSDLLHTRSPKSICYASVLHLLLVEVYEELQATGNTPLVIFGSLLGAVRNDSMIPFTEDTDIGFVGKLNAKEVLQQELWSKGYHLFFKGVWRVCVAPTHPLAGILYDPNRSLTKYIGVPYVDLYRMQNLNNGNWDVEELKSSNGRLLPTDKVEPFSQVTINGMPFNTVHDPKFFLRRAYGASYMTPRPRRSFSKANIAAKTKPVPQHGDKTKMPGKNLGKPATTNSKP
;
A
#
# COMPACT_ATOMS: atom_id res chain seq x y z
N MET A 1 -12.77 1.15 -6.73
CA MET A 1 -13.41 1.94 -5.66
C MET A 1 -13.60 3.39 -6.08
N THR A 2 -14.81 3.93 -5.92
CA THR A 2 -15.08 5.38 -5.96
C THR A 2 -15.22 5.86 -4.53
N GLY A 3 -14.82 7.10 -4.23
CA GLY A 3 -14.87 7.65 -2.89
C GLY A 3 -14.07 8.93 -2.81
N ARG A 4 -14.09 9.55 -1.65
CA ARG A 4 -13.51 10.88 -1.42
C ARG A 4 -12.43 10.83 -0.36
N LYS A 5 -11.57 11.86 -0.41
CA LYS A 5 -10.31 11.99 0.34
C LYS A 5 -10.11 13.40 0.89
N ASP A 6 -11.13 14.24 0.77
CA ASP A 6 -11.04 15.66 1.06
C ASP A 6 -11.42 15.98 2.50
N THR A 7 -10.75 16.97 3.04
CA THR A 7 -11.08 17.61 4.32
C THR A 7 -11.97 18.82 4.07
N PRO A 8 -12.94 19.12 4.96
CA PRO A 8 -13.12 18.51 6.27
C PRO A 8 -13.92 17.20 6.28
N TYR A 9 -14.54 16.80 5.15
CA TYR A 9 -15.55 15.74 5.15
C TYR A 9 -15.06 14.37 5.64
N CYS A 10 -13.83 13.96 5.31
CA CYS A 10 -13.28 12.68 5.75
C CYS A 10 -12.48 12.73 7.06
N THR A 11 -12.55 13.83 7.79
CA THR A 11 -11.85 13.97 9.08
C THR A 11 -12.44 13.00 10.09
N ALA A 12 -11.59 12.22 10.76
CA ALA A 12 -12.00 11.22 11.76
C ALA A 12 -13.01 10.17 11.24
N ALA A 13 -13.10 9.98 9.92
CA ALA A 13 -13.98 8.98 9.33
C ALA A 13 -13.56 7.57 9.79
N ASP A 14 -14.55 6.72 10.06
CA ASP A 14 -14.37 5.41 10.68
C ASP A 14 -15.22 4.33 9.99
N ARG A 15 -15.09 3.07 10.43
CA ARG A 15 -15.68 1.92 9.72
C ARG A 15 -17.21 1.90 9.82
N SER A 16 -17.78 2.53 10.84
CA SER A 16 -19.23 2.65 11.08
C SER A 16 -19.91 3.55 10.05
N ASP A 17 -19.17 4.46 9.42
CA ASP A 17 -19.67 5.28 8.29
C ASP A 17 -20.14 4.41 7.12
N LEU A 18 -19.55 3.22 6.96
CA LEU A 18 -19.87 2.28 5.89
C LEU A 18 -21.27 1.68 6.05
N LEU A 19 -21.83 1.68 7.27
CA LEU A 19 -23.18 1.17 7.54
C LEU A 19 -24.29 2.12 7.06
N HIS A 20 -24.01 3.42 7.02
CA HIS A 20 -24.99 4.46 6.73
C HIS A 20 -24.80 5.08 5.34
N THR A 21 -23.93 4.50 4.53
CA THR A 21 -23.54 5.05 3.23
C THR A 21 -24.71 4.99 2.24
N ARG A 22 -25.14 6.17 1.78
CA ARG A 22 -26.23 6.31 0.78
C ARG A 22 -25.75 6.21 -0.67
N SER A 23 -24.45 6.39 -0.93
CA SER A 23 -23.86 6.31 -2.29
C SER A 23 -22.35 6.01 -2.25
N PRO A 24 -21.82 5.19 -3.19
CA PRO A 24 -20.38 4.93 -3.33
C PRO A 24 -19.51 6.19 -3.46
N LYS A 25 -20.05 7.31 -3.96
CA LYS A 25 -19.32 8.58 -4.11
C LYS A 25 -19.10 9.33 -2.79
N SER A 26 -19.92 9.02 -1.77
CA SER A 26 -19.86 9.68 -0.45
C SER A 26 -18.89 8.99 0.52
N ILE A 27 -18.40 7.80 0.18
CA ILE A 27 -17.52 6.99 1.03
C ILE A 27 -16.16 7.67 1.18
N CYS A 28 -15.73 7.84 2.42
CA CYS A 28 -14.37 8.26 2.73
C CYS A 28 -13.40 7.09 2.63
N TYR A 29 -12.26 7.32 2.00
CA TYR A 29 -11.19 6.31 1.98
C TYR A 29 -10.74 5.99 3.40
N ALA A 30 -10.69 6.98 4.29
CA ALA A 30 -10.40 6.79 5.71
C ALA A 30 -11.33 5.78 6.41
N SER A 31 -12.63 5.75 6.11
CA SER A 31 -13.58 4.76 6.65
C SER A 31 -13.21 3.33 6.24
N VAL A 32 -12.85 3.13 4.97
CA VAL A 32 -12.43 1.83 4.42
C VAL A 32 -11.05 1.42 4.94
N LEU A 33 -10.13 2.38 5.06
CA LEU A 33 -8.81 2.14 5.64
C LEU A 33 -8.89 1.79 7.12
N HIS A 34 -9.83 2.39 7.87
CA HIS A 34 -10.07 2.02 9.26
C HIS A 34 -10.64 0.59 9.37
N LEU A 35 -11.60 0.22 8.50
CA LEU A 35 -12.09 -1.17 8.41
C LEU A 35 -10.93 -2.14 8.15
N LEU A 36 -10.13 -1.88 7.10
CA LEU A 36 -8.99 -2.71 6.73
C LEU A 36 -7.94 -2.79 7.85
N LEU A 37 -7.63 -1.67 8.52
CA LEU A 37 -6.68 -1.64 9.63
C LEU A 37 -7.13 -2.57 10.75
N VAL A 38 -8.38 -2.46 11.19
CA VAL A 38 -8.89 -3.27 12.32
C VAL A 38 -8.89 -4.75 11.94
N GLU A 39 -9.49 -5.10 10.81
CA GLU A 39 -9.69 -6.49 10.41
C GLU A 39 -8.36 -7.21 10.14
N VAL A 40 -7.41 -6.55 9.49
CA VAL A 40 -6.08 -7.14 9.26
C VAL A 40 -5.26 -7.23 10.55
N TYR A 41 -5.37 -6.24 11.43
CA TYR A 41 -4.68 -6.26 12.71
C TYR A 41 -5.17 -7.40 13.61
N GLU A 42 -6.49 -7.57 13.72
CA GLU A 42 -7.11 -8.65 14.50
C GLU A 42 -6.75 -10.03 13.94
N GLU A 43 -6.78 -10.21 12.60
CA GLU A 43 -6.39 -11.49 11.97
C GLU A 43 -4.89 -11.80 12.13
N LEU A 44 -4.03 -10.78 12.12
CA LEU A 44 -2.62 -10.96 12.47
C LEU A 44 -2.47 -11.49 13.90
N GLN A 45 -3.19 -10.91 14.88
CA GLN A 45 -3.16 -11.40 16.25
C GLN A 45 -3.70 -12.83 16.38
N ALA A 46 -4.85 -13.12 15.76
CA ALA A 46 -5.50 -14.42 15.81
C ALA A 46 -4.61 -15.55 15.25
N THR A 47 -3.76 -15.22 14.27
CA THR A 47 -2.81 -16.15 13.63
C THR A 47 -1.44 -16.19 14.30
N GLY A 48 -1.31 -15.60 15.50
CA GLY A 48 -0.08 -15.64 16.30
C GLY A 48 1.01 -14.70 15.81
N ASN A 49 0.67 -13.65 15.07
CA ASN A 49 1.59 -12.57 14.73
C ASN A 49 1.56 -11.47 15.79
N THR A 50 2.60 -10.64 15.82
CA THR A 50 2.65 -9.43 16.67
C THR A 50 2.58 -8.20 15.76
N PRO A 51 1.37 -7.66 15.50
CA PRO A 51 1.20 -6.46 14.70
C PRO A 51 1.47 -5.18 15.51
N LEU A 52 1.99 -4.17 14.83
CA LEU A 52 2.30 -2.84 15.36
C LEU A 52 1.83 -1.76 14.37
N VAL A 53 1.12 -0.74 14.83
CA VAL A 53 0.79 0.43 14.01
C VAL A 53 2.06 1.25 13.81
N ILE A 54 2.44 1.49 12.56
CA ILE A 54 3.67 2.22 12.18
C ILE A 54 3.39 3.22 11.05
N PHE A 55 4.43 3.93 10.60
CA PHE A 55 4.40 4.83 9.42
C PHE A 55 3.17 5.76 9.37
N GLY A 56 2.40 5.75 8.28
CA GLY A 56 1.31 6.68 8.03
C GLY A 56 0.14 6.48 9.01
N SER A 57 -0.09 5.26 9.44
CA SER A 57 -1.12 4.94 10.45
C SER A 57 -0.74 5.47 11.81
N LEU A 58 0.52 5.26 12.22
CA LEU A 58 1.05 5.86 13.46
C LEU A 58 1.06 7.39 13.39
N LEU A 59 1.34 7.96 12.22
CA LEU A 59 1.31 9.39 12.02
C LEU A 59 -0.11 9.96 12.19
N GLY A 60 -1.12 9.27 11.68
CA GLY A 60 -2.52 9.62 11.87
C GLY A 60 -2.92 9.61 13.34
N ALA A 61 -2.57 8.52 14.04
CA ALA A 61 -2.78 8.37 15.48
C ALA A 61 -2.14 9.52 16.27
N VAL A 62 -0.84 9.77 16.06
CA VAL A 62 -0.10 10.79 16.82
C VAL A 62 -0.58 12.22 16.53
N ARG A 63 -1.12 12.49 15.34
CA ARG A 63 -1.61 13.84 14.99
C ARG A 63 -2.99 14.10 15.57
N ASN A 64 -3.94 13.21 15.32
CA ASN A 64 -5.37 13.48 15.52
C ASN A 64 -6.14 12.26 16.06
N ASP A 65 -5.45 11.21 16.54
CA ASP A 65 -6.07 9.95 16.96
C ASP A 65 -6.96 9.33 15.87
N SER A 66 -6.61 9.49 14.59
CA SER A 66 -7.47 9.07 13.46
C SER A 66 -6.70 8.58 12.24
N MET A 67 -7.41 7.97 11.29
CA MET A 67 -6.87 7.75 9.95
C MET A 67 -6.52 9.08 9.25
N ILE A 68 -5.50 9.10 8.39
CA ILE A 68 -5.19 10.27 7.57
C ILE A 68 -6.23 10.37 6.42
N PRO A 69 -6.99 11.47 6.28
CA PRO A 69 -8.14 11.53 5.36
C PRO A 69 -7.80 11.47 3.87
N PHE A 70 -6.58 11.89 3.50
CA PHE A 70 -6.16 12.07 2.11
C PHE A 70 -5.17 11.00 1.60
N THR A 71 -5.11 9.84 2.25
CA THR A 71 -4.24 8.72 1.84
C THR A 71 -5.02 7.57 1.21
N GLU A 72 -4.32 6.69 0.51
CA GLU A 72 -4.85 5.46 -0.09
C GLU A 72 -4.44 4.19 0.67
N ASP A 73 -3.59 4.33 1.69
CA ASP A 73 -3.01 3.23 2.43
C ASP A 73 -2.96 3.44 3.94
N THR A 74 -2.93 2.32 4.65
CA THR A 74 -2.67 2.20 6.08
C THR A 74 -1.51 1.22 6.27
N ASP A 75 -0.66 1.43 7.27
CA ASP A 75 0.60 0.71 7.46
C ASP A 75 0.56 -0.09 8.78
N ILE A 76 0.86 -1.39 8.69
CA ILE A 76 1.03 -2.27 9.85
C ILE A 76 2.42 -2.93 9.77
N GLY A 77 3.17 -2.88 10.86
CA GLY A 77 4.38 -3.68 11.05
C GLY A 77 4.06 -5.03 11.66
N PHE A 78 4.80 -6.09 11.32
CA PHE A 78 4.71 -7.38 12.01
C PHE A 78 6.10 -7.86 12.45
N VAL A 79 6.19 -8.45 13.64
CA VAL A 79 7.47 -8.93 14.20
C VAL A 79 7.90 -10.25 13.55
N GLY A 80 9.17 -10.32 13.11
CA GLY A 80 9.81 -11.54 12.64
C GLY A 80 9.40 -11.93 11.22
N LYS A 81 8.82 -13.11 11.06
CA LYS A 81 8.22 -13.56 9.79
C LYS A 81 6.71 -13.63 10.00
N LEU A 82 5.93 -13.53 8.92
CA LEU A 82 4.50 -13.80 9.00
C LEU A 82 4.29 -15.26 9.42
N ASN A 83 3.82 -15.44 10.64
CA ASN A 83 3.44 -16.72 11.21
C ASN A 83 2.16 -17.20 10.54
N ALA A 84 2.09 -18.51 10.28
CA ALA A 84 0.93 -19.18 9.69
C ALA A 84 0.36 -18.44 8.45
N LYS A 85 1.24 -17.95 7.56
CA LYS A 85 0.87 -17.10 6.42
C LYS A 85 -0.26 -17.69 5.58
N GLU A 86 -0.23 -19.00 5.32
CA GLU A 86 -1.27 -19.71 4.57
C GLU A 86 -2.63 -19.66 5.27
N VAL A 87 -2.65 -19.79 6.60
CA VAL A 87 -3.86 -19.67 7.44
C VAL A 87 -4.34 -18.22 7.43
N LEU A 88 -3.46 -17.25 7.68
CA LEU A 88 -3.78 -15.82 7.59
C LEU A 88 -4.40 -15.46 6.22
N GLN A 89 -3.82 -15.97 5.13
CA GLN A 89 -4.35 -15.75 3.79
C GLN A 89 -5.75 -16.36 3.62
N GLN A 90 -5.99 -17.55 4.16
CA GLN A 90 -7.29 -18.22 4.11
C GLN A 90 -8.34 -17.48 4.94
N GLU A 91 -8.02 -17.03 6.16
CA GLU A 91 -8.95 -16.29 7.01
C GLU A 91 -9.27 -14.90 6.45
N LEU A 92 -8.26 -14.20 5.93
CA LEU A 92 -8.50 -12.96 5.19
C LEU A 92 -9.41 -13.20 3.98
N TRP A 93 -9.16 -14.28 3.21
CA TRP A 93 -9.97 -14.62 2.05
C TRP A 93 -11.42 -14.98 2.41
N SER A 94 -11.64 -15.74 3.49
CA SER A 94 -12.97 -16.13 3.96
C SER A 94 -13.81 -14.92 4.35
N LYS A 95 -13.17 -13.86 4.86
CA LYS A 95 -13.78 -12.55 5.16
C LYS A 95 -13.89 -11.61 3.96
N GLY A 96 -13.42 -12.01 2.78
CA GLY A 96 -13.47 -11.21 1.56
C GLY A 96 -12.35 -10.17 1.46
N TYR A 97 -11.18 -10.44 2.02
CA TYR A 97 -9.95 -9.68 1.81
C TYR A 97 -8.96 -10.46 0.94
N HIS A 98 -8.09 -9.75 0.23
CA HIS A 98 -7.08 -10.35 -0.62
C HIS A 98 -5.68 -9.95 -0.16
N LEU A 99 -4.91 -10.92 0.33
CA LEU A 99 -3.48 -10.78 0.63
C LEU A 99 -2.65 -11.06 -0.63
N PHE A 100 -1.77 -10.12 -1.00
CA PHE A 100 -0.89 -10.24 -2.17
C PHE A 100 0.45 -9.55 -1.92
N PHE A 101 1.47 -9.91 -2.70
CA PHE A 101 2.81 -9.32 -2.55
C PHE A 101 3.10 -8.34 -3.70
N LYS A 102 3.55 -7.13 -3.35
CA LYS A 102 4.05 -6.13 -4.30
C LYS A 102 5.09 -5.24 -3.62
N GLY A 103 6.34 -5.71 -3.61
CA GLY A 103 7.45 -5.08 -2.87
C GLY A 103 7.37 -5.37 -1.37
N VAL A 104 6.20 -5.11 -0.78
CA VAL A 104 5.79 -5.52 0.57
C VAL A 104 4.51 -6.37 0.48
N TRP A 105 4.16 -7.07 1.55
CA TRP A 105 2.85 -7.73 1.65
C TRP A 105 1.75 -6.67 1.75
N ARG A 106 0.61 -6.92 1.10
CA ARG A 106 -0.49 -5.97 1.01
C ARG A 106 -1.84 -6.66 1.15
N VAL A 107 -2.79 -5.99 1.76
CA VAL A 107 -4.18 -6.47 1.88
C VAL A 107 -5.14 -5.44 1.30
N CYS A 108 -6.10 -5.88 0.49
CA CYS A 108 -7.20 -5.02 0.03
C CYS A 108 -8.55 -5.74 0.15
N VAL A 109 -9.63 -4.97 0.01
CA VAL A 109 -11.00 -5.53 -0.04
C VAL A 109 -11.17 -6.33 -1.33
N ALA A 110 -11.49 -7.61 -1.26
CA ALA A 110 -11.74 -8.44 -2.44
C ALA A 110 -13.18 -8.23 -2.97
N PRO A 111 -13.46 -8.59 -4.24
CA PRO A 111 -14.83 -8.56 -4.78
C PRO A 111 -15.83 -9.47 -4.05
N THR A 112 -15.35 -10.44 -3.26
CA THR A 112 -16.16 -11.34 -2.44
C THR A 112 -16.56 -10.74 -1.09
N HIS A 113 -16.04 -9.57 -0.73
CA HIS A 113 -16.40 -8.89 0.52
C HIS A 113 -17.88 -8.50 0.55
N PRO A 114 -18.59 -8.63 1.69
CA PRO A 114 -20.01 -8.23 1.80
C PRO A 114 -20.30 -6.80 1.37
N LEU A 115 -19.35 -5.88 1.60
CA LEU A 115 -19.47 -4.47 1.19
C LEU A 115 -19.01 -4.18 -0.25
N ALA A 116 -18.56 -5.18 -1.02
CA ALA A 116 -17.97 -4.96 -2.34
C ALA A 116 -18.90 -4.21 -3.30
N GLY A 117 -20.20 -4.50 -3.29
CA GLY A 117 -21.20 -3.82 -4.14
C GLY A 117 -21.39 -2.33 -3.82
N ILE A 118 -21.03 -1.89 -2.60
CA ILE A 118 -21.09 -0.48 -2.17
C ILE A 118 -19.73 0.20 -2.38
N LEU A 119 -18.65 -0.55 -2.20
CA LEU A 119 -17.28 -0.03 -2.29
C LEU A 119 -16.76 0.07 -3.74
N TYR A 120 -17.18 -0.83 -4.62
CA TYR A 120 -16.75 -0.85 -6.01
C TYR A 120 -17.82 -0.27 -6.93
N ASP A 121 -17.38 0.55 -7.88
CA ASP A 121 -18.22 1.00 -8.98
C ASP A 121 -18.12 -0.05 -10.10
N PRO A 122 -19.19 -0.83 -10.37
CA PRO A 122 -19.16 -1.91 -11.37
C PRO A 122 -18.99 -1.39 -12.80
N ASN A 123 -19.29 -0.12 -13.04
CA ASN A 123 -19.17 0.49 -14.38
C ASN A 123 -17.76 1.00 -14.67
N ARG A 124 -16.84 0.91 -13.69
CA ARG A 124 -15.48 1.44 -13.83
C ARG A 124 -14.56 0.38 -14.43
N SER A 125 -13.84 0.76 -15.49
CA SER A 125 -12.85 -0.13 -16.13
C SER A 125 -11.78 -0.59 -15.15
N LEU A 126 -11.37 -1.86 -15.25
CA LEU A 126 -10.21 -2.39 -14.54
C LEU A 126 -8.98 -1.53 -14.85
N THR A 127 -8.27 -1.10 -13.81
CA THR A 127 -7.07 -0.27 -13.91
C THR A 127 -5.86 -1.00 -13.33
N LYS A 128 -4.69 -0.81 -13.94
CA LYS A 128 -3.41 -1.31 -13.41
C LYS A 128 -2.90 -0.49 -12.21
N TYR A 129 -3.51 0.68 -11.96
CA TYR A 129 -3.14 1.56 -10.85
C TYR A 129 -3.85 1.13 -9.56
N ILE A 130 -3.08 0.93 -8.48
CA ILE A 130 -3.63 0.71 -7.14
C ILE A 130 -4.08 2.07 -6.61
N GLY A 131 -5.30 2.46 -6.99
CA GLY A 131 -5.96 3.69 -6.53
C GLY A 131 -7.14 3.39 -5.61
N VAL A 132 -7.06 2.30 -4.86
CA VAL A 132 -8.08 1.84 -3.91
C VAL A 132 -7.43 1.71 -2.53
N PRO A 133 -8.19 1.81 -1.42
CA PRO A 133 -7.71 1.51 -0.08
C PRO A 133 -7.02 0.15 0.04
N TYR A 134 -5.85 0.12 0.65
CA TYR A 134 -5.11 -1.10 1.01
C TYR A 134 -4.33 -0.93 2.32
N VAL A 135 -3.90 -2.06 2.88
CA VAL A 135 -2.93 -2.12 3.98
C VAL A 135 -1.57 -2.52 3.39
N ASP A 136 -0.49 -1.82 3.75
CA ASP A 136 0.88 -2.30 3.56
C ASP A 136 1.36 -2.96 4.86
N LEU A 137 1.96 -4.16 4.74
CA LEU A 137 2.50 -4.95 5.84
C LEU A 137 4.03 -4.97 5.76
N TYR A 138 4.69 -4.44 6.80
CA TYR A 138 6.13 -4.28 6.85
C TYR A 138 6.77 -5.22 7.88
N ARG A 139 7.81 -5.93 7.48
CA ARG A 139 8.58 -6.75 8.41
C ARG A 139 9.35 -5.89 9.42
N MET A 140 9.27 -6.25 10.69
CA MET A 140 10.09 -5.69 11.78
C MET A 140 10.87 -6.82 12.45
N GLN A 141 12.19 -6.75 12.47
CA GLN A 141 13.04 -7.84 12.96
C GLN A 141 14.00 -7.35 14.04
N ASN A 142 13.91 -7.91 15.25
CA ASN A 142 14.97 -7.79 16.23
C ASN A 142 16.21 -8.54 15.71
N LEU A 143 17.35 -7.86 15.64
CA LEU A 143 18.61 -8.42 15.15
C LEU A 143 19.48 -9.03 16.26
N ASN A 144 19.00 -9.03 17.51
CA ASN A 144 19.70 -9.53 18.71
C ASN A 144 21.06 -8.84 18.95
N ASN A 145 21.23 -7.61 18.46
CA ASN A 145 22.45 -6.82 18.59
C ASN A 145 22.17 -5.39 19.10
N GLY A 146 21.04 -5.21 19.81
CA GLY A 146 20.56 -3.91 20.27
C GLY A 146 19.85 -3.07 19.21
N ASN A 147 19.61 -3.62 18.01
CA ASN A 147 18.88 -2.95 16.93
C ASN A 147 17.75 -3.81 16.35
N TRP A 148 16.80 -3.10 15.74
CA TRP A 148 15.69 -3.62 14.96
C TRP A 148 15.82 -3.17 13.50
N ASP A 149 15.67 -4.10 12.54
CA ASP A 149 15.49 -3.80 11.11
C ASP A 149 14.00 -3.60 10.80
N VAL A 150 13.64 -2.44 10.25
CA VAL A 150 12.27 -2.09 9.87
C VAL A 150 12.16 -1.93 8.37
N GLU A 151 11.23 -2.67 7.78
CA GLU A 151 11.03 -2.64 6.34
C GLU A 151 10.61 -1.29 5.77
N GLU A 152 11.23 -0.92 4.65
CA GLU A 152 11.11 0.38 3.96
C GLU A 152 11.50 1.62 4.78
N LEU A 153 12.04 1.49 6.00
CA LEU A 153 12.52 2.64 6.76
C LEU A 153 13.75 3.28 6.09
N LYS A 154 13.58 4.48 5.54
CA LYS A 154 14.64 5.25 4.87
C LYS A 154 15.11 6.37 5.77
N SER A 155 16.07 6.06 6.65
CA SER A 155 16.65 7.03 7.59
C SER A 155 18.15 7.21 7.37
N SER A 156 18.78 8.20 8.02
CA SER A 156 20.23 8.45 7.89
C SER A 156 21.13 7.29 8.34
N ASN A 157 20.62 6.37 9.16
CA ASN A 157 21.31 5.16 9.63
C ASN A 157 20.67 3.92 8.96
N GLY A 158 20.07 4.10 7.78
CA GLY A 158 19.35 3.06 7.07
C GLY A 158 18.05 2.66 7.76
N ARG A 159 17.81 1.36 7.83
CA ARG A 159 16.56 0.74 8.31
C ARG A 159 16.56 0.39 9.79
N LEU A 160 17.62 0.77 10.50
CA LEU A 160 17.87 0.32 11.87
C LEU A 160 17.30 1.30 12.90
N LEU A 161 16.67 0.75 13.94
CA LEU A 161 16.22 1.45 15.13
C LEU A 161 16.83 0.81 16.39
N PRO A 162 17.23 1.59 17.41
CA PRO A 162 17.66 1.03 18.70
C PRO A 162 16.54 0.28 19.41
N THR A 163 16.87 -0.80 20.12
CA THR A 163 15.88 -1.62 20.85
C THR A 163 15.05 -0.82 21.84
N ASP A 164 15.63 0.12 22.59
CA ASP A 164 14.91 0.96 23.56
C ASP A 164 13.89 1.92 22.92
N LYS A 165 13.93 2.08 21.59
CA LYS A 165 12.94 2.87 20.84
C LYS A 165 11.81 2.02 20.27
N VAL A 166 11.98 0.70 20.24
CA VAL A 166 11.00 -0.25 19.71
C VAL A 166 10.31 -0.99 20.85
N GLU A 167 11.06 -1.44 21.85
CA GLU A 167 10.59 -2.24 22.99
C GLU A 167 10.80 -1.52 24.33
N PRO A 168 9.93 -1.75 25.34
CA PRO A 168 8.69 -2.52 25.25
C PRO A 168 7.65 -1.78 24.38
N PHE A 169 6.81 -2.53 23.66
CA PHE A 169 5.76 -1.92 22.84
C PHE A 169 4.87 -1.00 23.69
N SER A 170 4.45 0.12 23.09
CA SER A 170 3.49 1.06 23.67
C SER A 170 2.16 0.98 22.93
N GLN A 171 1.18 1.82 23.30
CA GLN A 171 -0.12 1.89 22.63
C GLN A 171 -0.44 3.28 22.12
N VAL A 172 -1.18 3.34 21.01
CA VAL A 172 -1.80 4.54 20.45
C VAL A 172 -3.28 4.25 20.17
N THR A 173 -4.06 5.31 20.00
CA THR A 173 -5.48 5.20 19.68
C THR A 173 -5.73 5.68 18.26
N ILE A 174 -6.56 4.95 17.50
CA ILE A 174 -7.11 5.38 16.21
C ILE A 174 -8.62 5.21 16.29
N ASN A 175 -9.36 6.32 16.11
CA ASN A 175 -10.82 6.37 16.18
C ASN A 175 -11.38 5.67 17.43
N GLY A 176 -10.76 5.91 18.59
CA GLY A 176 -11.16 5.33 19.88
C GLY A 176 -10.72 3.88 20.12
N MET A 177 -10.09 3.19 19.15
CA MET A 177 -9.59 1.84 19.31
C MET A 177 -8.08 1.81 19.64
N PRO A 178 -7.64 1.03 20.64
CA PRO A 178 -6.23 0.93 20.99
C PRO A 178 -5.47 -0.04 20.07
N PHE A 179 -4.24 0.31 19.71
CA PHE A 179 -3.33 -0.53 18.94
C PHE A 179 -1.92 -0.47 19.51
N ASN A 180 -1.19 -1.59 19.47
CA ASN A 180 0.22 -1.59 19.84
C ASN A 180 1.05 -0.85 18.80
N THR A 181 2.13 -0.24 19.25
CA THR A 181 3.15 0.41 18.42
C THR A 181 4.51 0.33 19.12
N VAL A 182 5.53 0.91 18.50
CA VAL A 182 6.89 1.02 19.05
C VAL A 182 6.92 1.79 20.37
N HIS A 183 7.95 1.58 21.19
CA HIS A 183 8.11 2.23 22.49
C HIS A 183 8.06 3.77 22.41
N ASP A 184 8.75 4.36 21.43
CA ASP A 184 8.77 5.82 21.21
C ASP A 184 8.21 6.18 19.82
N PRO A 185 6.89 6.40 19.71
CA PRO A 185 6.23 6.76 18.46
C PRO A 185 6.77 8.04 17.82
N LYS A 186 7.12 9.05 18.64
CA LYS A 186 7.58 10.35 18.16
C LYS A 186 8.98 10.23 17.58
N PHE A 187 9.85 9.44 18.21
CA PHE A 187 11.16 9.11 17.66
C PHE A 187 11.03 8.38 16.32
N PHE A 188 10.20 7.35 16.24
CA PHE A 188 9.96 6.61 15.00
C PHE A 188 9.49 7.52 13.87
N LEU A 189 8.48 8.36 14.11
CA LEU A 189 7.93 9.26 13.09
C LEU A 189 8.93 10.33 12.65
N ARG A 190 9.72 10.89 13.59
CA ARG A 190 10.82 11.80 13.26
C ARG A 190 11.87 11.12 12.40
N ARG A 191 12.11 9.83 12.64
CA ARG A 191 13.05 9.03 11.86
C ARG A 191 12.55 8.75 10.44
N ALA A 192 11.28 8.42 10.30
CA ALA A 192 10.65 8.09 9.03
C ALA A 192 10.37 9.32 8.14
N TYR A 193 9.97 10.45 8.74
CA TYR A 193 9.46 11.61 8.00
C TYR A 193 10.22 12.92 8.25
N GLY A 194 11.22 12.91 9.13
CA GLY A 194 12.01 14.09 9.51
C GLY A 194 11.36 14.96 10.58
N ALA A 195 12.05 16.03 10.98
CA ALA A 195 11.62 16.91 12.09
C ALA A 195 10.24 17.58 11.86
N SER A 196 9.88 17.83 10.60
CA SER A 196 8.59 18.46 10.25
C SER A 196 7.43 17.46 10.13
N TYR A 197 7.56 16.24 10.67
CA TYR A 197 6.53 15.20 10.51
C TYR A 197 5.18 15.60 11.10
N MET A 198 5.08 16.60 11.98
CA MET A 198 3.79 17.08 12.49
C MET A 198 3.08 18.04 11.54
N THR A 199 3.77 18.59 10.53
CA THR A 199 3.17 19.51 9.55
C THR A 199 2.50 18.72 8.42
N PRO A 200 1.18 18.81 8.23
CA PRO A 200 0.50 18.10 7.16
C PRO A 200 1.02 18.53 5.78
N ARG A 201 1.35 17.55 4.94
CA ARG A 201 1.68 17.78 3.53
C ARG A 201 0.73 16.92 2.69
N PRO A 202 -0.19 17.51 1.91
CA PRO A 202 -1.02 16.75 1.01
C PRO A 202 -0.13 15.97 0.03
N ARG A 203 -0.43 14.68 -0.20
CA ARG A 203 0.18 13.97 -1.34
C ARG A 203 -0.25 14.71 -2.62
N ARG A 204 0.70 15.07 -3.49
CA ARG A 204 0.36 15.63 -4.81
C ARG A 204 -0.52 14.61 -5.53
N SER A 205 -1.74 15.00 -5.88
CA SER A 205 -2.64 14.15 -6.65
C SER A 205 -1.95 13.74 -7.95
N PHE A 206 -1.95 12.45 -8.28
CA PHE A 206 -1.56 11.97 -9.60
C PHE A 206 -2.59 12.46 -10.64
N SER A 207 -2.42 13.68 -11.14
CA SER A 207 -3.17 14.16 -12.31
C SER A 207 -2.60 13.49 -13.57
N LYS A 208 -3.46 13.12 -14.53
CA LYS A 208 -3.05 12.59 -15.86
C LYS A 208 -1.97 13.44 -16.55
N ALA A 209 -1.91 14.74 -16.27
CA ALA A 209 -0.86 15.65 -16.74
C ALA A 209 0.57 15.22 -16.35
N ASN A 210 0.75 14.57 -15.19
CA ASN A 210 2.06 14.12 -14.71
C ASN A 210 2.55 12.83 -15.41
N ILE A 211 1.67 12.14 -16.14
CA ILE A 211 2.02 10.97 -16.95
C ILE A 211 2.57 11.43 -18.31
N ALA A 212 1.94 12.44 -18.93
CA ALA A 212 2.38 12.99 -20.21
C ALA A 212 3.79 13.61 -20.14
N ALA A 213 4.17 14.18 -18.99
CA ALA A 213 5.51 14.75 -18.79
C ALA A 213 6.64 13.71 -18.64
N LYS A 214 6.32 12.42 -18.44
CA LYS A 214 7.32 11.34 -18.28
C LYS A 214 7.47 10.43 -19.50
N THR A 215 6.59 10.53 -20.49
CA THR A 215 6.78 9.88 -21.79
C THR A 215 7.43 10.86 -22.76
N LYS A 216 8.76 10.86 -22.84
CA LYS A 216 9.41 11.39 -24.05
C LYS A 216 8.98 10.49 -25.22
N PRO A 217 8.53 11.04 -26.36
CA PRO A 217 8.24 10.23 -27.52
C PRO A 217 9.53 9.58 -28.01
N VAL A 218 9.47 8.27 -28.25
CA VAL A 218 10.50 7.52 -28.98
C VAL A 218 10.61 8.17 -30.37
N PRO A 219 11.81 8.51 -30.85
CA PRO A 219 11.95 9.07 -32.19
C PRO A 219 11.51 8.04 -33.22
N GLN A 220 10.55 8.42 -34.06
CA GLN A 220 10.17 7.62 -35.21
C GLN A 220 11.39 7.44 -36.11
N HIS A 221 11.75 6.20 -36.40
CA HIS A 221 12.82 5.89 -37.34
C HIS A 221 12.43 6.41 -38.72
N GLY A 222 13.26 7.31 -39.23
CA GLY A 222 13.12 7.91 -40.55
C GLY A 222 13.27 6.90 -41.69
N ASP A 223 12.45 7.16 -42.70
CA ASP A 223 12.67 7.01 -44.13
C ASP A 223 14.00 6.36 -44.57
N LYS A 224 13.89 5.22 -45.26
CA LYS A 224 14.94 4.68 -46.13
C LYS A 224 14.35 4.35 -47.49
N THR A 225 14.14 5.37 -48.29
CA THR A 225 14.23 5.28 -49.74
C THR A 225 15.69 5.10 -50.16
N LYS A 226 16.06 3.90 -50.64
CA LYS A 226 17.10 3.70 -51.68
C LYS A 226 17.18 2.22 -52.09
N MET A 227 16.64 1.90 -53.26
CA MET A 227 17.13 0.77 -54.06
C MET A 227 18.37 1.20 -54.86
N PRO A 228 19.29 0.28 -55.13
CA PRO A 228 19.85 0.16 -56.47
C PRO A 228 19.69 -1.27 -57.01
N GLY A 229 19.42 -1.36 -58.31
CA GLY A 229 19.10 -2.61 -59.01
C GLY A 229 20.30 -3.36 -59.61
N LYS A 230 19.91 -4.33 -60.47
CA LYS A 230 20.69 -5.30 -61.29
C LYS A 230 21.12 -6.55 -60.50
N ASN A 231 21.02 -7.78 -61.01
CA ASN A 231 20.87 -8.25 -62.39
C ASN A 231 20.28 -9.69 -62.41
N LEU A 232 19.58 -10.03 -63.49
CA LEU A 232 19.17 -11.40 -63.81
C LEU A 232 20.37 -12.29 -64.11
N GLY A 233 20.32 -13.55 -63.65
CA GLY A 233 21.19 -14.65 -64.07
C GLY A 233 20.59 -15.99 -63.65
N LYS A 234 20.19 -16.79 -64.64
CA LYS A 234 19.52 -18.11 -64.54
C LYS A 234 20.53 -19.27 -64.29
N PRO A 235 20.10 -20.54 -64.14
CA PRO A 235 20.54 -21.47 -63.10
C PRO A 235 21.50 -22.58 -63.57
N ALA A 236 22.11 -23.32 -62.64
CA ALA A 236 22.51 -24.72 -62.86
C ALA A 236 22.69 -25.51 -61.54
N THR A 237 21.90 -26.59 -61.45
CA THR A 237 22.16 -27.93 -60.89
C THR A 237 23.46 -28.24 -60.15
N THR A 238 23.37 -28.99 -59.03
CA THR A 238 24.01 -30.33 -58.88
C THR A 238 23.45 -31.12 -57.70
N ASN A 239 23.50 -32.44 -57.88
CA ASN A 239 22.94 -33.54 -57.09
C ASN A 239 23.60 -33.77 -55.72
N SER A 240 22.83 -34.35 -54.80
CA SER A 240 23.30 -35.48 -53.98
C SER A 240 22.10 -36.32 -53.50
N LYS A 241 21.98 -37.53 -54.06
CA LYS A 241 21.26 -38.71 -53.50
C LYS A 241 22.30 -39.56 -52.76
N PRO A 242 21.88 -40.62 -52.04
CA PRO A 242 20.72 -40.77 -51.16
C PRO A 242 21.13 -40.80 -49.68
#